data_AF-A0A2R6CT31-F1
#
_entry.id   AF-A0A2R6CT31-F1
#
_cell.length_a   1.000
_cell.length_b   1.000
_cell.length_c   1.000
_cell.angle_alpha   90.00
_cell.angle_beta   90.00
_cell.angle_gamma   90.00
#
_symmetry.space_group_name_H-M   'P 1'
#
loop_
_entity.id
_entity.type
_entity.pdbx_description
1 polymer ?
#
loop_
_entity_poly.entity_id
_entity_poly.type
_entity_poly.pdbx_seq_one_letter_code
_entity_poly.pdbx_strand_id
1 'polypeptide(L)'
;MADDDDDGFGGEGLQVELFHAETDREPGDTNWQGFGFDVHPQVFFISAFVVLLFIAFSLIFQDTAQTVYEDVRTGAGTNFGWLLITAANIFIIFMIYLALSKFGKIKIGGVDAEKEFSDISWVAMLFSAGMG
;
A
#
# COMPACT_ATOMS: atom_id res chain seq x y z
N MET A 1 40.77 21.12 -22.06
CA MET A 1 41.45 21.66 -20.87
C MET A 1 40.78 22.97 -20.51
N ALA A 2 39.70 22.83 -19.76
CA ALA A 2 39.09 23.85 -18.93
C ALA A 2 38.34 23.00 -17.91
N ASP A 3 39.04 22.74 -16.81
CA ASP A 3 38.52 22.09 -15.62
C ASP A 3 37.57 23.09 -14.98
N ASP A 4 36.26 22.86 -15.10
CA ASP A 4 35.29 23.40 -14.16
C ASP A 4 35.01 22.25 -13.20
N ASP A 5 35.81 22.20 -12.13
CA ASP A 5 35.47 21.49 -10.90
C ASP A 5 34.35 22.30 -10.23
N ASP A 6 33.11 22.04 -10.61
CA ASP A 6 31.91 22.48 -9.90
C ASP A 6 31.77 21.67 -8.61
N ASP A 7 32.35 22.25 -7.57
CA ASP A 7 32.30 21.86 -6.18
C ASP A 7 30.84 21.72 -5.69
N GLY A 8 30.37 20.47 -5.71
CA GLY A 8 29.05 20.00 -5.26
C GLY A 8 28.76 20.17 -3.76
N PHE A 9 29.11 21.30 -3.15
CA PHE A 9 28.78 21.66 -1.77
C PHE A 9 27.88 22.92 -1.69
N GLY A 10 26.99 23.08 -2.67
CA GLY A 10 25.84 23.98 -2.57
C GLY A 10 24.65 23.28 -1.88
N GLY A 11 23.98 23.97 -0.96
CA GLY A 11 22.81 23.43 -0.23
C GLY A 11 21.62 23.00 -1.10
N GLU A 12 21.65 23.28 -2.41
CA GLU A 12 20.71 22.76 -3.41
C GLU A 12 21.08 21.33 -3.86
N GLY A 13 22.37 21.01 -4.05
CA GLY A 13 22.83 19.67 -4.43
C GLY A 13 22.57 18.63 -3.33
N LEU A 14 22.76 19.03 -2.07
CA LEU A 14 22.53 18.15 -0.91
C LEU A 14 21.05 17.78 -0.73
N GLN A 15 20.12 18.64 -1.17
CA GLN A 15 18.69 18.33 -1.13
C GLN A 15 18.33 17.34 -2.24
N VAL A 16 18.84 17.56 -3.46
CA VAL A 16 18.61 16.65 -4.60
C VAL A 16 19.17 15.26 -4.31
N GLU A 17 20.37 15.17 -3.74
CA GLU A 17 21.01 13.89 -3.37
C GLU A 17 20.34 13.20 -2.18
N LEU A 18 19.80 13.96 -1.20
CA LEU A 18 19.05 13.38 -0.07
C LEU A 18 17.66 12.85 -0.49
N PHE A 19 17.02 13.48 -1.48
CA PHE A 19 15.74 13.03 -2.04
C PHE A 19 15.90 11.93 -3.11
N HIS A 20 17.07 11.83 -3.72
CA HIS A 20 17.48 10.79 -4.65
C HIS A 20 18.69 10.03 -4.12
N ALA A 21 18.61 9.54 -2.88
CA ALA A 21 19.60 8.59 -2.39
C ALA A 21 19.58 7.40 -3.35
N GLU A 22 20.65 7.21 -4.13
CA GLU A 22 20.83 6.04 -4.98
C GLU A 22 20.80 4.82 -4.06
N THR A 23 19.64 4.16 -4.01
CA THR A 23 19.54 2.93 -3.26
C THR A 23 20.24 1.87 -4.10
N ASP A 24 21.29 1.24 -3.57
CA ASP A 24 21.98 0.09 -4.20
C ASP A 24 21.05 -1.12 -4.45
N ARG A 25 19.75 -0.98 -4.18
CA ARG A 25 18.71 -1.98 -4.40
C ARG A 25 17.62 -1.45 -5.32
N GLU A 26 17.35 -2.17 -6.39
CA GLU A 26 16.19 -1.94 -7.25
C GLU A 26 14.96 -2.67 -6.65
N PRO A 27 13.74 -2.11 -6.82
CA PRO A 27 12.52 -2.81 -6.44
C PRO A 27 12.40 -4.15 -7.18
N GLY A 28 12.63 -5.26 -6.47
CA GLY A 28 12.53 -6.62 -7.02
C GLY A 28 13.81 -7.44 -6.97
N ASP A 29 14.94 -6.89 -6.51
CA ASP A 29 16.24 -7.59 -6.47
C ASP A 29 16.26 -8.94 -5.75
N THR A 30 15.38 -9.11 -4.76
CA THR A 30 15.27 -10.33 -3.97
C THR A 30 14.23 -11.31 -4.51
N ASN A 31 13.55 -10.96 -5.61
CA ASN A 31 12.49 -11.77 -6.16
C ASN A 31 13.05 -12.88 -7.05
N TRP A 32 12.34 -14.01 -7.06
CA TRP A 32 12.61 -15.05 -8.01
C TRP A 32 11.93 -14.68 -9.33
N GLN A 33 12.74 -14.44 -10.37
CA GLN A 33 12.28 -14.17 -11.73
C GLN A 33 12.49 -15.41 -12.60
N GLY A 34 11.39 -15.99 -13.10
CA GLY A 34 11.44 -17.20 -13.92
C GLY A 34 10.10 -17.52 -14.56
N PHE A 35 10.11 -18.06 -15.79
CA PHE A 35 8.88 -18.41 -16.54
C PHE A 35 7.87 -17.25 -16.72
N GLY A 36 8.35 -16.00 -16.72
CA GLY A 36 7.48 -14.81 -16.80
C GLY A 36 6.85 -14.39 -15.47
N PHE A 37 7.19 -15.05 -14.37
CA PHE A 37 6.78 -14.67 -13.02
C PHE A 37 7.89 -13.92 -12.31
N ASP A 38 7.51 -12.87 -11.59
CA ASP A 38 8.34 -12.14 -10.64
C ASP A 38 7.65 -12.26 -9.27
N VAL A 39 8.20 -13.10 -8.39
CA VAL A 39 7.59 -13.39 -7.08
C VAL A 39 8.58 -13.27 -5.95
N HIS A 40 8.17 -12.59 -4.89
CA HIS A 40 8.91 -12.57 -3.64
C HIS A 40 8.72 -13.91 -2.91
N PRO A 41 9.76 -14.76 -2.81
CA PRO A 41 9.56 -16.17 -2.43
C PRO A 41 9.00 -16.32 -1.01
N GLN A 42 9.46 -15.52 -0.06
CA GLN A 42 9.00 -15.55 1.33
C GLN A 42 7.52 -15.20 1.44
N VAL A 43 7.07 -14.11 0.81
CA VAL A 43 5.68 -13.66 0.94
C VAL A 43 4.73 -14.57 0.16
N PHE A 44 5.13 -15.01 -1.03
CA PHE A 44 4.29 -15.84 -1.90
C PHE A 44 4.03 -17.22 -1.29
N PHE A 45 5.09 -17.96 -0.92
CA PHE A 45 4.92 -19.33 -0.44
C PHE A 45 4.25 -19.38 0.94
N ILE A 46 4.55 -18.44 1.84
CA ILE A 46 3.91 -18.38 3.17
C ILE A 46 2.42 -18.07 3.00
N SER A 47 2.06 -17.05 2.21
CA SER A 47 0.66 -16.69 1.97
C SER A 47 -0.12 -17.83 1.31
N ALA A 48 0.45 -18.44 0.27
CA ALA A 48 -0.17 -19.57 -0.43
C ALA A 48 -0.39 -20.76 0.50
N PHE A 49 0.60 -21.10 1.32
CA PHE A 49 0.49 -22.19 2.30
C PHE A 49 -0.62 -21.93 3.32
N VAL A 50 -0.68 -20.71 3.88
CA VAL A 50 -1.72 -20.34 4.85
C VAL A 50 -3.10 -20.43 4.20
N VAL A 51 -3.29 -19.89 3.00
CA VAL A 51 -4.57 -19.96 2.27
C VAL A 51 -4.99 -21.42 2.00
N LEU A 52 -4.08 -22.25 1.51
CA LEU A 52 -4.36 -23.67 1.25
C LEU A 52 -4.73 -24.42 2.52
N LEU A 53 -4.06 -24.12 3.65
CA LEU A 53 -4.39 -24.69 4.95
C LEU A 53 -5.82 -24.30 5.37
N PHE A 54 -6.19 -23.02 5.28
CA PHE A 54 -7.55 -22.55 5.60
C PHE A 54 -8.60 -23.24 4.73
N ILE A 55 -8.35 -23.38 3.43
CA ILE A 55 -9.25 -24.10 2.51
C ILE A 55 -9.37 -25.56 2.93
N ALA A 56 -8.26 -26.27 3.13
CA ALA A 56 -8.27 -27.67 3.53
C ALA A 56 -9.00 -27.89 4.86
N PHE A 57 -8.74 -27.05 5.87
CA PHE A 57 -9.42 -27.10 7.16
C PHE A 57 -10.94 -26.90 7.00
N SER A 58 -11.35 -25.91 6.20
CA SER A 58 -12.77 -25.60 5.98
C SER A 58 -13.52 -26.72 5.26
N LEU A 59 -12.85 -27.42 4.34
CA LEU A 59 -13.46 -28.52 3.56
C LEU A 59 -13.50 -29.83 4.34
N ILE A 60 -12.49 -30.14 5.15
CA ILE A 60 -12.41 -31.40 5.90
C ILE A 60 -13.26 -31.34 7.19
N PHE A 61 -13.29 -30.19 7.87
CA PHE A 61 -13.92 -30.02 9.18
C PHE A 61 -14.99 -28.92 9.16
N GLN A 62 -15.99 -29.06 8.29
CA GLN A 62 -17.00 -28.03 8.01
C GLN A 62 -17.71 -27.47 9.27
N ASP A 63 -18.26 -28.35 10.13
CA ASP A 63 -19.01 -27.93 11.33
C ASP A 63 -18.11 -27.19 12.33
N THR A 64 -16.92 -27.73 12.59
CA THR A 64 -15.94 -27.09 13.48
C THR A 64 -15.44 -25.76 12.92
N ALA A 65 -15.17 -25.70 11.61
CA ALA A 65 -14.75 -24.47 10.95
C ALA A 65 -15.84 -23.39 11.07
N GLN A 66 -17.11 -23.75 10.87
CA GLN A 66 -18.22 -22.82 11.05
C GLN A 66 -18.26 -22.26 12.48
N THR A 67 -18.22 -23.10 13.51
CA THR A 67 -18.23 -22.64 14.90
C THR A 67 -17.04 -21.73 15.20
N VAL A 68 -15.84 -22.13 14.79
CA VAL A 68 -14.62 -21.32 15.00
C VAL A 68 -14.73 -19.96 14.30
N TYR A 69 -15.23 -19.90 13.06
CA TYR A 69 -15.39 -18.65 12.33
C TYR A 69 -16.46 -17.74 12.96
N GLU A 70 -17.57 -18.31 13.44
CA GLU A 70 -18.61 -17.58 14.14
C GLU A 70 -18.11 -17.01 15.48
N ASP A 71 -17.36 -17.81 16.25
CA ASP A 71 -16.77 -17.39 17.52
C ASP A 71 -15.73 -16.28 17.31
N VAL A 72 -14.85 -16.42 16.31
CA VAL A 72 -13.86 -15.38 15.97
C VAL A 72 -14.55 -14.12 15.48
N ARG A 73 -15.55 -14.23 14.60
CA ARG A 73 -16.31 -13.07 14.10
C ARG A 73 -17.03 -12.35 15.23
N THR A 74 -17.69 -13.09 16.11
CA THR A 74 -18.41 -12.53 17.26
C THR A 74 -17.44 -11.91 18.26
N GLY A 75 -16.36 -12.63 18.60
CA GLY A 75 -15.31 -12.13 19.48
C GLY A 75 -14.64 -10.86 18.95
N ALA A 76 -14.38 -10.79 17.64
CA ALA A 76 -13.86 -9.58 17.00
C ALA A 76 -14.87 -8.43 17.10
N GLY A 77 -16.14 -8.67 16.81
CA GLY A 77 -17.20 -7.66 16.92
C GLY A 77 -17.40 -7.15 18.35
N THR A 78 -17.44 -8.04 19.35
CA THR A 78 -17.67 -7.67 20.75
C THR A 78 -16.47 -6.94 21.36
N ASN A 79 -15.25 -7.41 21.12
CA ASN A 79 -14.05 -6.84 21.76
C ASN A 79 -13.45 -5.67 20.99
N PHE A 80 -13.43 -5.74 19.65
CA PHE A 80 -12.79 -4.74 18.79
C PHE A 80 -13.79 -3.85 18.04
N GLY A 81 -15.10 -4.06 18.17
CA GLY A 81 -16.11 -3.26 17.48
C GLY A 81 -16.01 -1.76 17.77
N TRP A 82 -15.76 -1.38 19.03
CA TRP A 82 -15.55 0.02 19.41
C TRP A 82 -14.32 0.62 18.71
N LEU A 83 -13.23 -0.15 18.57
CA LEU A 83 -12.02 0.27 17.90
C LEU A 83 -12.30 0.46 16.41
N LEU A 84 -12.96 -0.49 15.76
CA LEU A 84 -13.30 -0.40 14.34
C LEU A 84 -14.18 0.83 14.03
N ILE A 85 -15.22 1.07 14.83
CA ILE A 85 -16.10 2.24 14.67
C ILE A 85 -15.32 3.53 14.92
N THR A 86 -14.52 3.59 15.98
CA THR A 86 -13.73 4.78 16.31
C THR A 86 -12.68 5.07 15.25
N ALA A 87 -11.95 4.05 14.79
CA ALA A 87 -10.97 4.16 13.72
C ALA A 87 -11.61 4.66 12.42
N ALA A 88 -12.76 4.10 12.02
CA ALA A 88 -13.49 4.56 10.84
C ALA A 88 -13.87 6.05 10.95
N ASN A 89 -14.40 6.49 12.08
CA ASN A 89 -14.72 7.90 12.32
C ASN A 89 -13.47 8.79 12.30
N ILE A 90 -12.37 8.35 12.92
CA ILE A 90 -11.09 9.06 12.90
C ILE A 90 -10.58 9.19 11.46
N PHE A 91 -10.62 8.13 10.65
CA PHE A 91 -10.19 8.19 9.25
C PHE A 91 -11.05 9.14 8.42
N ILE A 92 -12.36 9.19 8.64
CA ILE A 92 -13.24 10.16 7.96
C ILE A 92 -12.84 11.59 8.32
N ILE A 93 -12.70 11.88 9.62
CA ILE A 93 -12.29 13.21 10.10
C ILE A 93 -10.90 13.56 9.56
N PHE A 94 -9.97 12.60 9.57
CA PHE A 94 -8.62 12.76 9.07
C PHE A 94 -8.59 13.05 7.57
N MET A 95 -9.37 12.34 6.76
CA MET A 95 -9.49 12.61 5.32
C MET A 95 -10.06 13.99 5.05
N ILE A 96 -11.11 14.41 5.78
CA ILE A 96 -11.66 15.78 5.67
C ILE A 96 -10.61 16.81 6.07
N TYR A 97 -9.86 16.57 7.15
CA TYR A 97 -8.76 17.43 7.57
C TYR A 97 -7.69 17.54 6.48
N LEU A 98 -7.26 16.43 5.89
CA LEU A 98 -6.29 16.45 4.79
C LEU A 98 -6.81 17.24 3.59
N ALA A 99 -8.07 17.04 3.20
CA ALA A 99 -8.70 17.73 2.07
C ALA A 99 -8.81 19.26 2.28
N LEU A 100 -9.16 19.72 3.48
CA LEU A 100 -9.37 21.14 3.78
C LEU A 100 -8.10 21.87 4.24
N SER A 101 -7.10 21.13 4.72
CA SER A 101 -5.84 21.71 5.20
C SER A 101 -4.87 22.05 4.05
N LYS A 102 -3.72 22.63 4.40
CA LYS A 102 -2.62 22.88 3.47
C LYS A 102 -2.11 21.61 2.77
N PHE A 103 -2.30 20.44 3.37
CA PHE A 103 -1.82 19.17 2.83
C PHE A 103 -2.59 18.72 1.59
N GLY A 104 -3.87 19.08 1.46
CA GLY A 104 -4.68 18.78 0.27
C GLY A 104 -4.24 19.51 -1.00
N LYS A 105 -3.37 20.52 -0.89
CA LYS A 105 -2.79 21.24 -2.04
C LYS A 105 -1.51 20.60 -2.58
N ILE A 106 -0.97 19.61 -1.87
CA ILE A 106 0.27 18.94 -2.26
C ILE A 106 -0.04 17.98 -3.42
N LYS A 107 0.67 18.14 -4.53
CA LYS A 107 0.62 17.19 -5.65
C LYS A 107 1.46 15.96 -5.32
N ILE A 108 0.89 14.77 -5.52
CA ILE A 108 1.61 13.50 -5.41
C ILE A 108 2.34 13.27 -6.74
N GLY A 109 3.66 13.03 -6.69
CA GLY A 109 4.51 12.88 -7.88
C GLY A 109 5.45 14.06 -8.16
N GLY A 110 5.48 15.08 -7.29
CA GLY A 110 6.36 16.23 -7.41
C GLY A 110 5.65 17.53 -7.82
N VAL A 111 6.41 18.63 -7.84
CA VAL A 111 5.87 19.98 -8.12
C VAL A 111 5.34 20.12 -9.55
N ASP A 112 6.03 19.49 -10.50
CA ASP A 112 5.75 19.53 -11.94
C ASP A 112 4.91 18.35 -12.43
N ALA A 113 4.37 17.53 -11.51
CA ALA A 113 3.51 16.42 -11.89
C ALA A 113 2.25 16.90 -12.61
N GLU A 114 1.97 16.27 -13.75
CA GLU A 114 0.76 16.42 -14.54
C GLU A 114 -0.17 15.22 -14.34
N LYS A 115 -1.45 15.37 -14.71
CA LYS A 115 -2.43 14.29 -14.58
C LYS A 115 -2.21 13.25 -15.68
N GLU A 116 -1.94 12.00 -15.31
CA GLU A 116 -1.83 10.89 -16.28
C GLU A 116 -3.16 10.53 -16.95
N PHE A 117 -4.27 10.76 -16.24
CA PHE A 117 -5.63 10.45 -16.70
C PHE A 117 -6.51 11.70 -16.65
N SER A 118 -7.51 11.76 -17.55
CA SER A 118 -8.54 12.81 -17.51
C SER A 118 -9.38 12.71 -16.22
N ASP A 119 -9.94 13.82 -15.77
CA ASP A 119 -10.74 13.87 -14.53
C ASP A 119 -11.94 12.90 -14.57
N ILE A 120 -12.57 12.73 -15.73
CA ILE A 120 -13.70 11.79 -15.90
C ILE A 120 -13.22 10.34 -15.83
N SER A 121 -12.11 10.02 -16.50
CA SER A 121 -11.51 8.67 -16.45
C SER A 121 -11.09 8.31 -15.03
N TRP A 122 -10.54 9.27 -14.27
CA TRP A 122 -10.13 9.06 -12.89
C TRP A 122 -11.33 8.79 -11.96
N VAL A 123 -12.42 9.55 -12.07
CA VAL A 123 -13.65 9.28 -11.30
C VAL A 123 -14.24 7.91 -11.64
N ALA A 124 -14.23 7.52 -12.92
CA ALA A 124 -14.69 6.20 -13.34
C ALA A 124 -13.85 5.06 -12.71
N MET A 125 -12.53 5.23 -12.62
CA MET A 125 -11.65 4.25 -11.96
C MET A 125 -11.96 4.11 -10.47
N LEU A 126 -12.21 5.22 -9.75
CA LEU A 126 -12.60 5.17 -8.35
C LEU A 126 -13.93 4.45 -8.12
N PHE A 127 -14.92 4.68 -9.00
CA PHE A 127 -16.21 4.01 -8.89
C PHE A 127 -16.07 2.50 -9.16
N SER A 128 -15.28 2.12 -10.16
CA SER A 128 -15.00 0.71 -10.44
C SER A 128 -14.24 0.01 -9.31
N ALA A 129 -13.33 0.69 -8.62
CA ALA A 129 -12.61 0.12 -7.48
C ALA A 129 -13.50 -0.02 -6.23
N GLY A 130 -14.48 0.86 -6.06
CA GLY A 130 -15.36 0.88 -4.89
C GLY A 130 -16.57 -0.06 -4.98
N MET A 131 -17.03 -0.42 -6.17
CA MET A 131 -18.09 -1.41 -6.35
C MET A 131 -17.49 -2.82 -6.46
N GLY A 132 -17.59 -3.62 -5.40
CA GLY A 132 -17.10 -4.99 -5.31
C GLY A 132 -17.99 -5.90 -4.51
#